data_AF-A0A7S0R587-F1
#
_entry.id   AF-A0A7S0R587-F1
#
_cell.length_a   1.000
_cell.length_b   1.000
_cell.length_c   1.000
_cell.angle_alpha   90.00
_cell.angle_beta   90.00
_cell.angle_gamma   90.00
#
_symmetry.space_group_name_H-M   'P 1'
#
loop_
_entity.id
_entity.type
_entity.pdbx_description
1 polymer ?
#
loop_
_entity_poly.entity_id
_entity_poly.type
_entity_poly.pdbx_seq_one_letter_code
_entity_poly.pdbx_strand_id
1 'polypeptide(L)'
;NGSQFFITYKSCRHLDFKHSVFGRVVGGLEVLTAMERIDTDEDDRPHQEIRITGVTVFTNPYQELEDAEKAEEAEKQKQERAEFAAAAKEGDYARGKWYSAPSGQGGEAG
;
A
#
# COMPACT_ATOMS: atom_id res chain seq x y z
N ASN A 1 -3.14 3.61 -17.71
CA ASN A 1 -4.09 2.95 -16.80
C ASN A 1 -3.67 3.25 -15.37
N GLY A 2 -4.41 4.12 -14.69
CA GLY A 2 -4.19 4.49 -13.28
C GLY A 2 -5.37 4.04 -12.43
N SER A 3 -5.77 4.85 -11.45
CA SER A 3 -6.95 4.59 -10.60
C SER A 3 -8.28 5.10 -11.18
N GLN A 4 -8.24 5.96 -12.20
CA GLN A 4 -9.45 6.49 -12.83
C GLN A 4 -10.11 5.44 -13.71
N PHE A 5 -11.42 5.28 -13.56
CA PHE A 5 -12.27 4.45 -14.40
C PHE A 5 -13.55 5.21 -14.75
N PHE A 6 -14.28 4.72 -15.76
CA PHE A 6 -15.58 5.26 -16.16
C PHE A 6 -16.55 4.13 -16.48
N ILE A 7 -17.84 4.45 -16.47
CA ILE A 7 -18.94 3.54 -16.81
C ILE A 7 -19.64 4.12 -18.04
N THR A 8 -19.90 3.29 -19.05
CA THR A 8 -20.59 3.73 -20.26
C THR A 8 -22.10 3.62 -20.09
N TYR A 9 -22.84 4.70 -20.35
CA TYR A 9 -24.32 4.68 -20.36
C TYR A 9 -24.90 4.05 -21.64
N LYS A 10 -24.16 4.11 -22.76
CA LYS A 10 -24.56 3.58 -24.06
C LYS A 10 -23.37 2.92 -24.77
N SER A 11 -23.65 2.22 -25.87
CA SER A 11 -22.61 1.59 -26.69
C SER A 11 -21.65 2.64 -27.29
N CYS A 12 -20.38 2.61 -26.92
CA CYS A 12 -19.36 3.56 -27.38
C CYS A 12 -18.24 2.87 -28.17
N ARG A 13 -18.52 2.49 -29.43
CA ARG A 13 -17.55 1.77 -30.30
C ARG A 13 -16.23 2.52 -30.55
N HIS A 14 -16.21 3.84 -30.34
CA HIS A 14 -15.01 4.67 -30.52
C HIS A 14 -13.97 4.52 -29.38
N LEU A 15 -14.37 3.88 -28.27
CA LEU A 15 -13.53 3.56 -27.12
C LEU A 15 -12.91 2.16 -27.22
N ASP A 16 -13.40 1.33 -28.14
CA ASP A 16 -12.89 -0.01 -28.37
C ASP A 16 -11.39 0.04 -28.66
N PHE A 17 -10.63 -0.87 -28.04
CA PHE A 17 -9.16 -0.98 -28.12
C PHE A 17 -8.36 0.23 -27.59
N LYS A 18 -9.02 1.28 -27.08
CA LYS A 18 -8.35 2.42 -26.41
C LYS A 18 -8.42 2.32 -24.89
N HIS A 19 -9.47 1.70 -24.37
CA HIS A 19 -9.68 1.52 -22.93
C HIS A 19 -9.87 0.04 -22.59
N SER A 20 -9.24 -0.40 -21.50
CA SER A 20 -9.34 -1.77 -21.03
C SER A 20 -10.69 -1.99 -20.35
N VAL A 21 -11.50 -2.90 -20.89
CA VAL A 21 -12.75 -3.34 -20.27
C VAL A 21 -12.43 -4.41 -19.23
N PHE A 22 -12.68 -4.11 -17.95
CA PHE A 22 -12.39 -5.02 -16.82
C PHE A 22 -13.63 -5.52 -16.08
N GLY A 23 -14.83 -5.06 -16.45
CA GLY A 23 -16.07 -5.47 -15.80
C GLY A 23 -17.32 -4.88 -16.45
N ARG A 24 -18.48 -5.27 -15.91
CA ARG A 24 -19.79 -4.72 -16.30
C ARG A 24 -20.66 -4.52 -15.08
N VAL A 25 -21.53 -3.52 -15.12
CA VAL A 25 -22.55 -3.31 -14.09
C VAL A 25 -23.64 -4.36 -14.24
N VAL A 26 -23.97 -5.06 -13.16
CA VAL A 26 -24.95 -6.15 -13.14
C VAL A 26 -26.23 -5.81 -12.35
N GLY A 27 -26.27 -4.65 -11.68
CA GLY A 27 -27.41 -4.17 -10.91
C GLY A 27 -27.24 -2.68 -10.55
N GLY A 28 -28.30 -2.04 -10.03
CA GLY A 28 -28.26 -0.61 -9.70
C GLY A 28 -28.32 0.32 -10.92
N LEU A 29 -28.92 -0.13 -12.02
CA LEU A 29 -29.05 0.68 -13.25
C LEU A 29 -29.90 1.94 -13.01
N GLU A 30 -30.81 1.91 -12.05
CA GLU A 30 -31.59 3.05 -11.58
C GLU A 30 -30.71 4.14 -10.97
N VAL A 31 -29.64 3.76 -10.25
CA VAL A 31 -28.68 4.70 -9.68
C VAL A 31 -27.88 5.36 -10.79
N LEU A 32 -27.41 4.58 -11.76
CA LEU A 32 -26.75 5.11 -12.96
C LEU A 32 -27.68 6.07 -13.73
N THR A 33 -28.95 5.70 -13.89
CA THR A 33 -29.95 6.55 -14.55
C THR A 33 -30.17 7.85 -13.77
N ALA A 34 -30.16 7.81 -12.44
CA ALA A 34 -30.27 8.99 -11.60
C ALA A 34 -29.03 9.90 -11.74
N MET A 35 -27.83 9.31 -11.80
CA MET A 35 -26.58 10.03 -12.03
C MET A 35 -26.54 10.70 -13.42
N GLU A 36 -27.02 10.02 -14.47
CA GLU A 36 -27.07 10.56 -15.84
C GLU A 36 -27.99 11.80 -15.96
N ARG A 37 -28.97 11.95 -15.06
CA ARG A 37 -29.92 13.08 -15.08
C ARG A 37 -29.41 14.34 -14.37
N ILE A 38 -28.24 14.28 -13.74
CA ILE A 38 -27.68 15.44 -13.04
C ILE A 38 -27.03 16.36 -14.09
N ASP A 39 -27.45 17.62 -14.10
CA ASP A 39 -26.88 18.64 -14.97
C ASP A 39 -25.39 18.87 -14.65
N THR A 40 -24.59 19.06 -15.69
CA THR A 40 -23.15 19.29 -15.63
C THR A 40 -22.80 20.72 -16.05
N ASP A 41 -21.66 21.21 -15.56
CA ASP A 41 -21.08 22.49 -16.00
C ASP A 41 -20.34 22.38 -17.35
N GLU A 42 -19.67 23.45 -17.76
CA GLU A 42 -18.89 23.53 -19.01
C GLU A 42 -17.66 22.59 -19.01
N ASP A 43 -17.23 22.10 -17.85
CA ASP A 43 -16.11 21.18 -17.66
C ASP A 43 -16.59 19.72 -17.46
N ASP A 44 -17.84 19.40 -17.82
CA ASP A 44 -18.50 18.10 -17.62
C ASP A 44 -18.56 17.65 -16.14
N ARG A 45 -18.50 18.58 -15.19
CA ARG A 45 -18.61 18.28 -13.76
C ARG A 45 -20.05 18.39 -13.30
N PRO A 46 -20.58 17.39 -12.58
CA PRO A 46 -21.96 17.43 -12.10
C PRO A 46 -22.12 18.53 -11.06
N HIS A 47 -23.23 19.29 -11.15
CA HIS A 47 -23.56 20.33 -10.16
C HIS A 47 -23.79 19.75 -8.76
N GLN A 48 -24.22 18.50 -8.69
CA GLN A 48 -24.35 17.76 -7.44
C GLN A 48 -23.18 16.79 -7.31
N GLU A 49 -22.52 16.82 -6.16
CA GLU A 49 -21.36 15.96 -5.90
C GLU A 49 -21.79 14.49 -5.85
N ILE A 50 -21.20 13.66 -6.73
CA ILE A 50 -21.40 12.21 -6.75
C ILE A 50 -20.15 11.56 -6.16
N ARG A 51 -20.31 10.88 -5.02
CA ARG A 51 -19.19 10.24 -4.30
C ARG A 51 -19.46 8.77 -4.02
N ILE A 52 -18.39 7.99 -4.06
CA ILE A 52 -18.37 6.62 -3.55
C ILE A 52 -18.15 6.70 -2.03
N THR A 53 -19.15 6.28 -1.26
CA THR A 53 -19.11 6.32 0.22
C THR A 53 -18.45 5.09 0.82
N GLY A 54 -18.47 3.97 0.11
CA GLY A 54 -17.85 2.72 0.51
C GLY A 54 -17.82 1.72 -0.63
N VAL A 55 -16.95 0.73 -0.53
CA VAL A 55 -16.79 -0.35 -1.51
C VAL A 55 -16.72 -1.67 -0.76
N THR A 56 -17.45 -2.67 -1.23
CA THR A 56 -17.40 -4.03 -0.68
C THR A 56 -17.07 -5.00 -1.82
N VAL A 57 -16.00 -5.77 -1.65
CA VAL A 57 -15.60 -6.82 -2.58
C VAL A 57 -16.18 -8.14 -2.08
N PHE A 58 -17.25 -8.61 -2.72
CA PHE A 58 -17.94 -9.83 -2.30
C PHE A 58 -17.15 -11.11 -2.58
N THR A 59 -16.37 -11.10 -3.66
CA THR A 59 -15.54 -12.24 -4.07
C THR A 59 -14.24 -11.68 -4.58
N ASN A 60 -13.18 -11.85 -3.79
CA ASN A 60 -11.84 -11.49 -4.20
C ASN A 60 -11.14 -12.76 -4.75
N PRO A 61 -10.87 -12.86 -6.07
CA PRO A 61 -10.22 -14.03 -6.65
C PRO A 61 -8.72 -14.11 -6.33
N TYR A 62 -8.15 -13.09 -5.68
CA TYR A 62 -6.72 -12.97 -5.37
C TYR A 62 -6.39 -13.15 -3.89
N GLN A 63 -7.34 -13.59 -3.06
CA GLN A 63 -7.13 -13.75 -1.61
C GLN A 63 -5.90 -14.60 -1.28
N GLU A 64 -5.76 -15.75 -1.95
CA GLU A 64 -4.63 -16.65 -1.70
C GLU A 64 -3.27 -16.02 -2.06
N LEU A 65 -3.23 -15.19 -3.11
CA LEU A 65 -2.00 -14.50 -3.51
C LEU A 65 -1.65 -13.40 -2.50
N GLU A 66 -2.63 -12.61 -2.08
CA GLU A 66 -2.42 -11.56 -1.07
C GLU A 66 -1.97 -12.15 0.27
N ASP A 67 -2.55 -13.28 0.68
CA ASP A 67 -2.20 -13.94 1.94
C ASP A 67 -0.79 -14.55 1.88
N ALA A 68 -0.40 -15.09 0.73
CA ALA A 68 0.96 -15.58 0.49
C ALA A 68 2.00 -14.44 0.52
N GLU A 69 1.74 -13.33 -0.16
CA GLU A 69 2.61 -12.15 -0.16
C GLU A 69 2.76 -11.57 1.25
N LYS A 70 1.66 -11.41 2.00
CA LYS A 70 1.71 -10.95 3.39
C LYS A 70 2.49 -11.90 4.30
N ALA A 71 2.37 -13.20 4.10
CA ALA A 71 3.12 -14.18 4.88
C ALA A 71 4.63 -14.08 4.58
N GLU A 72 5.02 -13.97 3.32
CA GLU A 72 6.42 -13.78 2.92
C GLU A 72 6.99 -12.47 3.46
N GLU A 73 6.25 -11.36 3.35
CA GLU A 73 6.66 -10.08 3.91
C GLU A 73 6.80 -10.14 5.43
N ALA A 74 5.89 -10.81 6.14
CA ALA A 74 5.96 -10.99 7.58
C ALA A 74 7.16 -11.84 8.00
N GLU A 75 7.49 -12.90 7.25
CA GLU A 75 8.70 -13.70 7.48
C GLU A 75 9.97 -12.88 7.26
N LYS A 76 10.02 -12.11 6.16
CA LYS A 76 11.15 -11.24 5.85
C LYS A 76 11.34 -10.16 6.91
N GLN A 77 10.27 -9.49 7.34
CA GLN A 77 10.31 -8.50 8.42
C GLN A 77 10.76 -9.14 9.75
N LYS A 78 10.35 -10.38 10.04
CA LYS A 78 10.79 -11.10 11.24
C LYS A 78 12.27 -11.46 11.18
N GLN A 79 12.77 -11.88 10.01
CA GLN A 79 14.20 -12.14 9.80
C GLN A 79 15.03 -10.85 9.93
N GLU A 80 14.66 -9.77 9.24
CA GLU A 80 15.34 -8.47 9.33
C GLU A 80 15.34 -7.93 10.77
N ARG A 81 14.21 -8.05 11.49
CA ARG A 81 14.12 -7.64 12.90
C ARG A 81 14.95 -8.53 13.83
N ALA A 82 15.06 -9.82 13.55
CA ALA A 82 15.90 -10.74 14.32
C ALA A 82 17.39 -10.51 14.06
N GLU A 83 17.80 -10.27 12.81
CA GLU A 83 19.17 -9.88 12.46
C GLU A 83 19.56 -8.55 13.10
N PHE A 84 18.69 -7.55 13.02
CA PHE A 84 18.93 -6.26 13.68
C PHE A 84 19.06 -6.42 15.21
N ALA A 85 18.22 -7.25 15.83
CA ALA A 85 18.29 -7.54 17.25
C ALA A 85 19.55 -8.35 17.64
N ALA A 86 20.03 -9.25 16.78
CA ALA A 86 21.25 -10.02 16.97
C ALA A 86 22.49 -9.12 16.86
N ALA A 87 22.55 -8.27 15.83
CA ALA A 87 23.62 -7.29 15.63
C ALA A 87 23.70 -6.29 16.80
N ALA A 88 22.55 -5.87 17.34
CA ALA A 88 22.51 -5.01 18.53
C ALA A 88 23.08 -5.69 19.79
N LYS A 89 22.90 -7.01 19.96
CA LYS A 89 23.49 -7.78 21.06
C LYS A 89 24.99 -8.01 20.89
N GLU A 90 25.46 -8.21 19.66
CA GLU A 90 26.89 -8.38 19.37
C GLU A 90 27.68 -7.06 19.58
N GLY A 91 27.10 -5.92 19.20
CA GLY A 91 27.67 -4.59 19.43
C GLY A 91 27.73 -4.15 20.91
N ASP A 92 26.98 -4.80 21.80
CA ASP A 92 27.04 -4.54 23.25
C ASP A 92 28.20 -5.29 23.92
N TYR A 93 28.52 -6.51 23.47
CA TYR A 93 29.73 -7.25 23.90
C TYR A 93 31.03 -6.56 23.45
N ALA A 94 31.02 -5.80 22.35
CA ALA A 94 32.17 -5.02 21.88
C ALA A 94 32.39 -3.70 22.65
N ARG A 95 31.33 -3.12 23.25
CA ARG A 95 31.44 -1.88 24.04
C ARG A 95 31.84 -2.10 25.51
N GLY A 96 31.85 -3.35 25.99
CA GLY A 96 32.13 -3.70 27.39
C GLY A 96 33.56 -4.11 27.74
N LYS A 97 34.54 -3.99 26.83
CA LYS A 97 35.93 -4.47 27.06
C LYS A 97 37.03 -3.41 26.87
N TRP A 98 36.73 -2.14 27.17
CA TRP A 98 37.79 -1.13 27.35
C TRP A 98 38.37 -1.27 28.76
N TYR A 99 39.45 -2.04 28.83
CA TYR A 99 40.31 -2.22 30.00
C TYR A 99 40.56 -0.88 30.72
N SER A 100 40.22 -0.84 32.00
CA SER A 100 41.00 -0.09 32.98
C SER A 100 42.44 -0.63 32.92
N ALA A 101 43.33 0.10 32.27
CA ALA A 101 44.77 -0.09 32.38
C ALA A 101 45.46 1.28 32.33
N PRO A 102 45.65 1.97 33.47
CA PRO A 102 46.63 3.03 33.54
C PRO A 102 48.02 2.40 33.51
N SER A 103 48.66 2.38 32.33
CA SER A 103 50.08 2.06 32.19
C SER A 103 50.94 3.19 32.76
N GLY A 104 51.70 2.87 33.82
CA GLY A 104 53.08 3.30 34.08
C GLY A 104 53.48 4.78 33.98
N GLN A 105 53.77 5.37 35.14
CA GLN A 105 54.80 6.39 35.42
C GLN A 105 54.96 6.42 36.95
N GLY A 106 56.07 5.97 37.56
CA GLY A 106 57.43 6.52 37.46
C GLY A 106 57.67 7.39 38.70
N GLY A 107 58.54 6.96 39.62
CA GLY A 107 58.91 7.77 40.80
C GLY A 107 59.65 7.02 41.90
N GLU A 108 60.95 6.83 41.70
CA GLU A 108 61.92 6.73 42.81
C GLU A 108 61.98 8.05 43.59
N ALA A 109 62.23 7.97 44.91
CA ALA A 109 63.05 8.85 45.75
C ALA A 109 62.42 9.13 47.12
N GLY A 110 63.17 8.83 48.19
CA GLY A 110 62.95 9.34 49.55
C GLY A 110 63.01 8.27 50.63
#